data_AF-A0AAW8SVC6-F1
#
_entry.id   AF-A0AAW8SVC6-F1
#
_cell.length_a   1.000
_cell.length_b   1.000
_cell.length_c   1.000
_cell.angle_alpha   90.00
_cell.angle_beta   90.00
_cell.angle_gamma   90.00
#
_symmetry.space_group_name_H-M   'P 1'
#
loop_
_entity.id
_entity.type
_entity.pdbx_description
1 polymer ?
#
loop_
_entity_poly.entity_id
_entity_poly.type
_entity_poly.pdbx_seq_one_letter_code
_entity_poly.pdbx_strand_id
1 'polypeptide(L)'
;MKIEEKYAIKKRFLIAYFVLLFIGLLLTIGRWLSVPMPAFVLINAEIHSHISNLSLSMIFYLAIGHTWLLSGIKFRWITLLGFVILLGNLICETLLDFINTPDIIDAVYGLIGTSIGFVYLFITYKFGLVELKEK
;
A
#
# COMPACT_ATOMS: atom_id res chain seq x y z
N MET A 1 10.94 8.07 19.40
CA MET A 1 12.12 7.79 18.56
C MET A 1 12.09 8.76 17.38
N LYS A 2 13.02 9.72 17.29
CA LYS A 2 13.15 10.55 16.09
C LYS A 2 13.77 9.68 15.01
N ILE A 3 13.01 9.42 13.95
CA ILE A 3 13.56 8.78 12.75
C ILE A 3 14.27 9.91 11.99
N GLU A 4 15.59 9.88 11.97
CA GLU A 4 16.37 10.85 11.20
C GLU A 4 16.26 10.51 9.70
N GLU A 5 15.89 11.50 8.89
CA GLU A 5 15.82 11.35 7.45
C GLU A 5 17.24 11.42 6.86
N LYS A 6 17.66 10.34 6.21
CA LYS A 6 18.94 10.22 5.52
C LYS A 6 18.84 10.68 4.06
N TYR A 7 17.68 10.49 3.45
CA TYR A 7 17.43 10.81 2.05
C TYR A 7 16.24 11.75 1.92
N ALA A 8 16.29 12.62 0.92
CA ALA A 8 15.14 13.27 0.33
C ALA A 8 14.70 12.52 -0.94
N ILE A 9 13.46 12.77 -1.38
CA ILE A 9 12.92 12.21 -2.63
C ILE A 9 12.78 13.31 -3.68
N LYS A 10 13.22 13.03 -4.91
CA LYS A 10 13.02 13.92 -6.06
C LYS A 10 11.53 14.23 -6.26
N LYS A 11 11.22 15.49 -6.56
CA LYS A 11 9.85 16.01 -6.68
C LYS A 11 8.89 15.13 -7.49
N ARG A 12 9.31 14.60 -8.64
CA ARG A 12 8.47 13.72 -9.48
C ARG A 12 8.02 12.42 -8.80
N PHE A 13 8.89 11.84 -7.97
CA PHE A 13 8.57 10.63 -7.20
C PHE A 13 7.68 10.98 -6.01
N LEU A 14 7.92 12.13 -5.37
CA LEU A 14 7.04 12.62 -4.32
C LEU A 14 5.62 12.89 -4.82
N ILE A 15 5.48 13.45 -6.02
CA ILE A 15 4.16 13.62 -6.67
C ILE A 15 3.51 12.25 -6.90
N ALA A 16 4.25 11.29 -7.48
CA ALA A 16 3.73 9.94 -7.71
C ALA A 16 3.29 9.25 -6.40
N TYR A 17 4.06 9.41 -5.32
CA TYR A 17 3.70 8.93 -3.99
C TYR A 17 2.34 9.47 -3.52
N PHE A 18 2.17 10.79 -3.55
CA PHE A 18 0.93 11.42 -3.12
C PHE A 18 -0.25 11.07 -4.03
N VAL A 19 -0.02 10.94 -5.33
CA VAL A 19 -1.05 10.46 -6.27
C VAL A 19 -1.49 9.04 -5.91
N LEU A 20 -0.55 8.12 -5.67
CA LEU A 20 -0.88 6.75 -5.28
C LEU A 20 -1.61 6.68 -3.93
N LEU A 21 -1.17 7.46 -2.93
CA LEU A 21 -1.88 7.57 -1.65
C LEU A 21 -3.28 8.14 -1.83
N PHE A 22 -3.44 9.17 -2.67
CA PHE A 22 -4.73 9.78 -2.93
C PHE A 22 -5.68 8.81 -3.64
N ILE A 23 -5.19 8.05 -4.63
CA ILE A 23 -5.95 6.98 -5.27
C ILE A 23 -6.37 5.95 -4.22
N GLY A 24 -5.44 5.45 -3.41
CA GLY A 24 -5.76 4.49 -2.34
C GLY A 24 -6.83 5.03 -1.40
N LEU A 25 -6.71 6.29 -0.98
CA LEU A 25 -7.67 6.94 -0.09
C LEU A 25 -9.06 7.03 -0.73
N LEU A 26 -9.15 7.45 -2.00
CA LEU A 26 -10.41 7.52 -2.74
C LEU A 26 -11.07 6.13 -2.86
N LEU A 27 -10.29 5.10 -3.13
CA LEU A 27 -10.79 3.71 -3.20
C LEU A 27 -11.35 3.25 -1.84
N THR A 28 -10.62 3.51 -0.75
CA THR A 28 -11.07 3.16 0.61
C THR A 28 -12.33 3.93 0.99
N ILE A 29 -12.38 5.24 0.76
CA ILE A 29 -13.57 6.06 1.02
C ILE A 29 -14.74 5.57 0.17
N GLY A 30 -14.52 5.33 -1.12
CA GLY A 30 -15.53 4.81 -2.04
C GLY A 30 -16.14 3.51 -1.52
N ARG A 31 -15.31 2.59 -1.02
CA ARG A 31 -15.80 1.35 -0.40
C ARG A 31 -16.62 1.61 0.85
N TRP A 32 -16.20 2.56 1.67
CA TRP A 32 -16.88 2.89 2.92
C TRP A 32 -18.19 3.65 2.72
N LEU A 33 -18.37 4.38 1.62
CA LEU A 33 -19.63 5.05 1.29
C LEU A 33 -20.79 4.06 1.13
N SER A 34 -20.52 2.79 0.80
CA SER A 34 -21.59 1.79 0.73
C SER A 34 -22.14 1.38 2.10
N VAL A 35 -21.50 1.77 3.20
CA VAL A 35 -22.02 1.54 4.56
C VAL A 35 -23.27 2.41 4.83
N PRO A 36 -23.23 3.75 4.70
CA PRO A 36 -24.43 4.59 4.81
C PRO A 36 -25.31 4.57 3.55
N MET A 37 -24.78 4.19 2.38
CA MET A 37 -25.50 4.19 1.10
C MET A 37 -25.36 2.82 0.41
N PRO A 38 -26.14 1.79 0.78
CA PRO A 38 -25.96 0.41 0.28
C PRO A 38 -26.05 0.25 -1.24
N ALA A 39 -26.73 1.16 -1.94
CA ALA A 39 -26.82 1.17 -3.40
C ALA A 39 -25.57 1.75 -4.09
N PHE A 40 -24.67 2.39 -3.36
CA PHE A 40 -23.43 2.94 -3.90
C PHE A 40 -22.44 1.82 -4.21
N VAL A 41 -21.98 1.79 -5.47
CA VAL A 41 -20.98 0.85 -5.98
C VAL A 41 -19.96 1.66 -6.77
N LEU A 42 -18.68 1.56 -6.41
CA LEU A 42 -17.63 2.43 -6.95
C LEU A 42 -17.36 2.19 -8.46
N ILE A 43 -17.40 0.92 -8.90
CA ILE A 43 -17.12 0.52 -10.29
C ILE A 43 -18.12 -0.55 -10.74
N ASN A 44 -18.08 -1.72 -10.08
CA ASN A 44 -19.05 -2.79 -10.20
C ASN A 44 -19.04 -3.60 -8.89
N ALA A 45 -20.01 -4.50 -8.70
CA ALA A 45 -20.17 -5.23 -7.45
C ALA A 45 -18.91 -6.04 -7.05
N GLU A 46 -18.31 -6.72 -8.02
CA GLU A 46 -17.13 -7.57 -7.85
C GLU A 46 -15.90 -6.76 -7.41
N ILE A 47 -15.57 -5.69 -8.12
CA ILE A 47 -14.43 -4.84 -7.75
C ILE A 47 -14.71 -4.18 -6.40
N HIS A 48 -15.96 -3.76 -6.16
CA HIS A 48 -16.34 -3.08 -4.93
C HIS A 48 -16.21 -3.97 -3.70
N SER A 49 -16.50 -5.28 -3.76
CA SER A 49 -16.29 -6.16 -2.61
C SER A 49 -14.83 -6.20 -2.17
N HIS A 50 -13.88 -6.20 -3.12
CA HIS A 50 -12.45 -6.46 -2.86
C HIS A 50 -11.55 -5.22 -2.87
N ILE A 51 -12.07 -4.04 -3.24
CA ILE A 51 -11.26 -2.83 -3.44
C ILE A 51 -10.50 -2.39 -2.16
N SER A 52 -11.02 -2.70 -0.97
CA SER A 52 -10.36 -2.41 0.31
C SER A 52 -9.03 -3.15 0.46
N ASN A 53 -8.95 -4.41 0.05
CA ASN A 53 -7.73 -5.20 0.18
C ASN A 53 -6.63 -4.64 -0.72
N LEU A 54 -6.99 -4.20 -1.92
CA LEU A 54 -6.09 -3.47 -2.82
C LEU A 54 -5.64 -2.15 -2.20
N SER A 55 -6.58 -1.30 -1.80
CA SER A 55 -6.27 0.06 -1.37
C SER A 55 -5.47 0.10 -0.07
N LEU A 56 -5.85 -0.71 0.93
CA LEU A 56 -5.16 -0.79 2.21
C LEU A 56 -3.77 -1.39 2.06
N SER A 57 -3.62 -2.49 1.31
CA SER A 57 -2.30 -3.10 1.06
C SER A 57 -1.35 -2.12 0.38
N MET A 58 -1.84 -1.35 -0.59
CA MET A 58 -1.07 -0.30 -1.25
C MET A 58 -0.69 0.83 -0.28
N ILE A 59 -1.66 1.39 0.46
CA ILE A 59 -1.41 2.49 1.40
C ILE A 59 -0.44 2.08 2.49
N PHE A 60 -0.64 0.92 3.13
CA PHE A 60 0.24 0.45 4.20
C PHE A 60 1.66 0.26 3.70
N TYR A 61 1.82 -0.35 2.53
CA TYR A 61 3.15 -0.57 1.99
C TYR A 61 3.84 0.74 1.62
N LEU A 62 3.11 1.65 0.96
CA LEU A 62 3.62 2.98 0.62
C LEU A 62 3.98 3.77 1.87
N ALA A 63 3.12 3.84 2.89
CA ALA A 63 3.36 4.63 4.09
C ALA A 63 4.62 4.16 4.83
N ILE A 64 4.69 2.88 5.18
CA ILE A 64 5.81 2.35 5.96
C ILE A 64 7.08 2.27 5.10
N GLY A 65 6.96 1.75 3.87
CA GLY A 65 8.08 1.60 2.94
C GLY A 65 8.70 2.93 2.56
N HIS A 66 7.90 3.99 2.37
CA HIS A 66 8.40 5.33 2.09
C HIS A 66 9.17 5.91 3.27
N THR A 67 8.63 5.82 4.49
CA THR A 67 9.35 6.25 5.70
C THR A 67 10.68 5.51 5.81
N TRP A 68 10.69 4.20 5.61
CA TRP A 68 11.91 3.37 5.68
C TRP A 68 12.94 3.75 4.60
N LEU A 69 12.50 4.09 3.39
CA LEU A 69 13.38 4.60 2.33
C LEU A 69 14.06 5.89 2.76
N LEU A 70 13.31 6.85 3.31
CA LEU A 70 13.84 8.13 3.77
C LEU A 70 14.85 7.95 4.91
N SER A 71 14.61 7.01 5.84
CA SER A 71 15.53 6.66 6.92
C SER A 71 16.77 5.89 6.46
N GLY A 72 16.82 5.47 5.20
CA GLY A 72 17.92 4.68 4.66
C GLY A 72 17.97 3.23 5.14
N ILE A 73 16.83 2.66 5.55
CA ILE A 73 16.71 1.23 5.81
C ILE A 73 17.00 0.44 4.52
N LYS A 74 17.75 -0.66 4.65
CA LYS A 74 18.12 -1.50 3.50
C LYS A 74 16.86 -2.00 2.77
N PHE A 75 16.85 -1.89 1.44
CA PHE A 75 15.68 -2.25 0.61
C PHE A 75 15.20 -3.69 0.80
N ARG A 76 16.07 -4.62 1.22
CA ARG A 76 15.67 -6.00 1.59
C ARG A 76 14.60 -6.05 2.70
N TRP A 77 14.64 -5.12 3.65
CA TRP A 77 13.64 -5.05 4.71
C TRP A 77 12.32 -4.49 4.19
N ILE A 78 12.38 -3.52 3.27
CA ILE A 78 11.19 -3.04 2.55
C ILE A 78 10.60 -4.18 1.71
N THR A 79 11.43 -5.00 1.07
CA THR A 79 10.98 -6.19 0.33
C THR A 79 10.31 -7.21 1.27
N LEU A 80 10.90 -7.47 2.44
CA LEU A 80 10.31 -8.33 3.46
C LEU A 80 8.95 -7.80 3.96
N LEU A 81 8.82 -6.49 4.15
CA LEU A 81 7.53 -5.87 4.49
C LEU A 81 6.46 -6.18 3.43
N GLY A 82 6.81 -6.13 2.15
CA GLY A 82 5.90 -6.55 1.07
C GLY A 82 5.44 -7.99 1.23
N PHE A 83 6.37 -8.92 1.48
CA PHE A 83 6.03 -10.33 1.75
C PHE A 83 5.14 -10.50 2.98
N VAL A 84 5.39 -9.74 4.06
CA VAL A 84 4.54 -9.78 5.26
C VAL A 84 3.12 -9.30 4.95
N ILE A 85 2.96 -8.26 4.13
CA ILE A 85 1.63 -7.78 3.70
C ILE A 85 0.93 -8.85 2.84
N LEU A 86 1.64 -9.51 1.92
CA LEU A 86 1.06 -10.60 1.12
C LEU A 86 0.62 -11.79 1.99
N LEU A 87 1.47 -12.20 2.93
CA LEU A 87 1.13 -13.26 3.90
C LEU A 87 -0.05 -12.83 4.78
N GLY A 88 -0.08 -11.57 5.21
CA GLY A 88 -1.19 -11.02 5.98
C GLY A 88 -2.52 -11.11 5.24
N ASN A 89 -2.56 -10.69 3.97
CA ASN A 89 -3.75 -10.85 3.13
C ASN A 89 -4.14 -12.32 3.01
N LEU A 90 -3.20 -13.21 2.71
CA LEU A 90 -3.51 -14.65 2.58
C LEU A 90 -4.07 -15.24 3.88
N ILE A 91 -3.48 -14.91 5.04
CA ILE A 91 -3.93 -15.40 6.35
C ILE A 91 -5.33 -14.88 6.68
N CYS A 92 -5.58 -13.59 6.44
CA CYS A 92 -6.89 -12.98 6.66
C CYS A 92 -7.99 -13.69 5.86
N GLU A 93 -7.68 -14.07 4.61
CA GLU A 93 -8.67 -14.72 3.75
C GLU A 93 -8.77 -16.24 3.93
N THR A 94 -7.77 -16.93 4.46
CA THR A 94 -7.77 -18.41 4.47
C THR A 94 -7.84 -19.05 5.85
N LEU A 95 -7.48 -18.33 6.91
CA LEU A 95 -7.36 -18.90 8.25
C LEU A 95 -8.24 -18.18 9.28
N LEU A 96 -8.78 -17.00 8.95
CA LEU A 96 -9.63 -16.21 9.84
C LEU A 96 -11.11 -16.37 9.47
N ASP A 97 -11.60 -17.61 9.41
CA ASP A 97 -13.01 -17.96 9.14
C ASP A 97 -14.02 -17.28 10.10
N PHE A 98 -13.54 -16.78 11.25
CA PHE A 98 -14.34 -16.03 12.22
C PHE A 98 -14.50 -14.54 11.89
N ILE A 99 -13.65 -13.99 10.99
CA ILE A 99 -13.61 -12.57 10.62
C ILE A 99 -13.97 -12.37 9.14
N ASN A 100 -13.57 -13.28 8.25
CA ASN A 100 -13.93 -13.22 6.83
C ASN A 100 -14.39 -14.58 6.29
N THR A 101 -15.29 -14.56 5.31
CA THR A 101 -15.59 -15.73 4.50
C THR A 101 -14.41 -16.01 3.58
N PRO A 102 -13.92 -17.25 3.46
CA PRO A 102 -12.74 -17.49 2.64
C PRO A 102 -12.91 -17.08 1.18
N ASP A 103 -12.16 -16.07 0.77
CA ASP A 103 -12.17 -15.54 -0.59
C ASP A 103 -10.75 -15.27 -1.10
N ILE A 104 -10.28 -16.12 -2.02
CA ILE A 104 -8.95 -15.99 -2.62
C ILE A 104 -8.85 -14.73 -3.48
N ILE A 105 -9.97 -14.24 -4.03
CA ILE A 105 -9.98 -13.04 -4.86
C ILE A 105 -9.55 -11.82 -4.03
N ASP A 106 -9.97 -11.74 -2.78
CA ASP A 106 -9.53 -10.68 -1.85
C ASP A 106 -8.01 -10.66 -1.65
N ALA A 107 -7.37 -11.82 -1.56
CA ALA A 107 -5.91 -11.93 -1.49
C ALA A 107 -5.23 -11.51 -2.81
N VAL A 108 -5.87 -11.75 -3.96
CA VAL A 108 -5.39 -11.27 -5.28
C VAL A 108 -5.43 -9.75 -5.36
N TYR A 109 -6.50 -9.10 -4.88
CA TYR A 109 -6.57 -7.63 -4.81
C TYR A 109 -5.51 -7.06 -3.88
N GLY A 110 -5.29 -7.70 -2.72
CA GLY A 110 -4.17 -7.39 -1.83
C GLY A 110 -2.81 -7.47 -2.53
N LEU A 111 -2.56 -8.55 -3.29
CA LEU A 111 -1.35 -8.73 -4.10
C LEU A 111 -1.16 -7.62 -5.13
N ILE A 112 -2.22 -7.22 -5.84
CA ILE A 112 -2.17 -6.13 -6.82
C ILE A 112 -1.77 -4.81 -6.11
N GLY A 113 -2.41 -4.49 -5.00
CA GLY A 113 -2.10 -3.28 -4.21
C GLY A 113 -0.66 -3.27 -3.71
N THR A 114 -0.19 -4.38 -3.14
CA THR A 114 1.21 -4.53 -2.70
C THR A 114 2.19 -4.44 -3.87
N SER A 115 1.86 -5.01 -5.03
CA SER A 115 2.72 -4.96 -6.23
C SER A 115 2.88 -3.54 -6.76
N ILE A 116 1.81 -2.75 -6.80
CA ILE A 116 1.87 -1.33 -7.17
C ILE A 116 2.78 -0.56 -6.21
N GLY A 117 2.61 -0.77 -4.90
CA GLY A 117 3.48 -0.18 -3.87
C GLY A 117 4.95 -0.59 -4.03
N PHE A 118 5.20 -1.88 -4.28
CA PHE A 118 6.54 -2.41 -4.50
C PHE A 118 7.23 -1.75 -5.68
N VAL A 119 6.55 -1.68 -6.83
CA VAL A 119 7.10 -1.07 -8.05
C VAL A 119 7.46 0.39 -7.80
N TYR A 120 6.56 1.15 -7.18
CA TYR A 120 6.86 2.54 -6.81
C TYR A 120 8.09 2.65 -5.89
N LEU A 121 8.14 1.86 -4.81
CA LEU A 121 9.24 1.91 -3.85
C LEU A 121 10.56 1.48 -4.48
N PHE A 122 10.56 0.47 -5.34
CA PHE A 122 11.74 -0.01 -6.04
C PHE A 122 12.31 1.03 -7.01
N ILE A 123 11.47 1.63 -7.85
CA ILE A 123 11.91 2.67 -8.79
C ILE A 123 12.39 3.91 -8.01
N THR A 124 11.72 4.27 -6.91
CA THR A 124 12.14 5.37 -6.04
C THR A 124 13.49 5.09 -5.39
N TYR A 125 13.72 3.88 -4.88
CA TYR A 125 15.01 3.45 -4.34
C TYR A 125 16.13 3.56 -5.38
N LYS A 126 15.88 3.15 -6.62
CA LYS A 126 16.90 3.15 -7.69
C LYS A 126 17.19 4.54 -8.26
N PHE A 127 16.19 5.41 -8.37
CA PHE A 127 16.30 6.63 -9.19
C PHE A 127 15.79 7.90 -8.51
N GLY A 128 15.10 7.77 -7.38
CA GLY A 128 14.35 8.83 -6.71
C GLY A 128 15.00 9.42 -5.47
N LEU A 129 15.95 8.74 -4.84
CA LEU A 129 16.61 9.20 -3.61
C LEU A 129 17.70 10.25 -3.89
N VAL A 130 17.85 11.19 -2.96
CA VAL A 130 18.89 12.22 -2.90
C VAL A 130 19.44 12.22 -1.48
N GLU A 131 20.75 12.00 -1.31
CA GLU A 131 21.38 12.05 0.02
C GLU A 131 21.27 13.46 0.61
N LEU A 132 20.78 13.52 1.85
CA LEU A 132 20.88 14.72 2.65
C LEU A 132 22.29 14.75 3.22
N LYS A 133 23.08 15.77 2.86
CA LYS A 133 24.37 15.99 3.52
C LYS A 133 24.11 16.25 5.00
N GLU A 134 24.79 15.53 5.87
CA GLU A 134 24.87 15.88 7.29
C GLU A 134 25.30 17.35 7.38
N LYS A 135 24.48 18.18 8.03
CA LYS A 135 24.81 19.56 8.35
C LYS A 135 25.75 19.60 9.55
#